data_AF-A0A392RV75-F1
#
_entry.id   AF-A0A392RV75-F1
#
_cell.length_a   1.000
_cell.length_b   1.000
_cell.length_c   1.000
_cell.angle_alpha   90.00
_cell.angle_beta   90.00
_cell.angle_gamma   90.00
#
_symmetry.space_group_name_H-M   'P 1'
#
loop_
_entity.id
_entity.type
_entity.pdbx_description
1 polymer ?
#
loop_
_entity_poly.entity_id
_entity_poly.type
_entity_poly.pdbx_seq_one_letter_code
_entity_poly.pdbx_strand_id
1 'polypeptide(L)' 'MRDEVGEFMKQKPPTFTRGYNPDGAYKWLEKIEIIFEAMECSEEGKTTLGTYVLREEANNWWKNAKQRLGAGGIAIP' A
#
# COMPACT_ATOMS: atom_id res chain seq x y z
N MET A 1 -7.32 -10.02 9.93
CA MET A 1 -6.13 -9.15 9.85
C MET A 1 -4.79 -9.88 9.95
N ARG A 2 -4.49 -10.67 11.01
CA ARG A 2 -3.17 -11.34 11.13
C ARG A 2 -2.95 -12.41 10.03
N ASP A 3 -3.98 -13.19 9.74
CA ASP A 3 -3.95 -14.24 8.70
C ASP A 3 -3.86 -13.67 7.28
N GLU A 4 -4.51 -12.54 7.01
CA GLU A 4 -4.44 -11.85 5.71
C GLU A 4 -3.03 -11.31 5.42
N VAL A 5 -2.36 -10.74 6.43
CA VAL A 5 -0.96 -10.29 6.28
C VAL A 5 -0.05 -11.49 5.99
N GLY A 6 -0.28 -12.62 6.65
CA GLY A 6 0.47 -13.85 6.41
C GLY A 6 0.29 -14.37 4.99
N GLU A 7 -0.94 -14.44 4.51
CA GLU A 7 -1.25 -14.90 3.15
C GLU A 7 -0.71 -13.95 2.08
N PHE A 8 -0.82 -12.64 2.33
CA PHE A 8 -0.24 -11.61 1.48
C PHE A 8 1.28 -11.75 1.37
N MET A 9 1.97 -11.94 2.49
CA MET A 9 3.43 -12.10 2.47
C MET A 9 3.89 -13.39 1.77
N LYS A 10 3.07 -14.45 1.77
CA LYS A 10 3.36 -15.66 0.98
C LYS A 10 3.32 -15.42 -0.52
N GLN A 11 2.54 -14.44 -0.99
CA GLN A 11 2.54 -14.00 -2.39
C GLN A 11 3.80 -13.21 -2.78
N LYS A 12 4.72 -12.97 -1.82
CA LYS A 12 5.99 -12.24 -2.01
C LYS A 12 5.78 -10.89 -2.73
N PRO A 13 4.94 -10.00 -2.17
CA PRO A 13 4.60 -8.75 -2.80
C PRO A 13 5.85 -7.87 -2.96
N PRO A 14 5.97 -7.14 -4.07
CA PRO A 14 7.11 -6.26 -4.29
C PRO A 14 7.10 -5.11 -3.28
N THR A 15 8.27 -4.73 -2.76
CA THR A 15 8.40 -3.57 -1.86
C THR A 15 8.67 -2.29 -2.64
N PHE A 16 8.16 -1.16 -2.15
CA PHE A 16 8.39 0.15 -2.74
C PHE A 16 9.05 1.10 -1.74
N THR A 17 10.24 1.58 -2.10
CA THR A 17 11.14 2.29 -1.17
C THR A 17 11.26 3.78 -1.47
N ARG A 18 11.24 4.18 -2.75
CA ARG A 18 11.33 5.58 -3.18
C ARG A 18 10.84 5.74 -4.62
N GLY A 19 9.94 6.70 -4.83
CA GLY A 19 9.30 6.96 -6.12
C GLY A 19 9.77 8.26 -6.76
N TYR A 20 10.89 8.22 -7.47
CA TYR A 20 11.17 9.21 -8.54
C TYR A 20 11.09 8.57 -9.94
N ASN A 21 10.50 7.38 -10.03
CA ASN A 21 10.25 6.70 -11.29
C ASN A 21 8.74 6.39 -11.42
N PRO A 22 7.96 7.21 -12.15
CA PRO A 22 6.52 7.01 -12.28
C PRO A 22 6.17 5.66 -12.94
N ASP A 23 6.99 5.18 -13.86
CA ASP A 23 6.84 3.85 -14.48
C ASP A 23 7.05 2.71 -13.46
N GLY A 24 8.04 2.87 -12.59
CA GLY A 24 8.30 1.91 -11.51
C GLY A 24 7.18 1.85 -10.47
N ALA A 25 6.56 2.99 -10.16
CA ALA A 25 5.41 3.06 -9.27
C ALA A 25 4.18 2.39 -9.89
N TYR A 26 3.92 2.60 -11.18
CA TYR A 26 2.81 1.96 -11.89
C TYR A 26 2.95 0.44 -11.93
N LYS A 27 4.15 -0.06 -12.29
CA LYS A 27 4.44 -1.51 -12.29
C LYS A 27 4.35 -2.14 -10.90
N TRP A 28 4.70 -1.39 -9.86
CA TRP A 28 4.54 -1.85 -8.49
C TRP A 28 3.06 -1.95 -8.10
N LEU A 29 2.26 -0.94 -8.47
CA LEU A 29 0.83 -0.90 -8.19
C LEU A 29 0.09 -2.04 -8.90
N GLU A 30 0.33 -2.24 -10.20
CA GLU A 30 -0.28 -3.31 -10.99
C GLU A 30 -0.04 -4.70 -10.35
N LYS A 31 1.20 -4.97 -9.94
CA LYS A 31 1.56 -6.24 -9.29
C LYS A 31 0.86 -6.42 -7.94
N ILE A 32 0.69 -5.36 -7.18
CA ILE A 32 -0.02 -5.42 -5.90
C ILE A 32 -1.52 -5.58 -6.11
N GLU A 33 -2.11 -4.94 -7.11
CA GLU A 33 -3.52 -5.08 -7.43
C GLU A 33 -3.87 -6.52 -7.83
N ILE A 34 -3.02 -7.18 -8.61
CA ILE A 34 -3.17 -8.60 -8.95
C ILE A 34 -3.18 -9.47 -7.68
N ILE A 35 -2.30 -9.18 -6.72
CA ILE A 35 -2.25 -9.93 -5.45
C ILE A 35 -3.52 -9.68 -4.62
N PHE A 36 -4.02 -8.44 -4.57
CA PHE A 36 -5.25 -8.12 -3.86
C PHE A 36 -6.49 -8.77 -4.48
N GLU A 37 -6.54 -8.84 -5.81
CA GLU A 37 -7.59 -9.54 -6.54
C GLU A 37 -7.54 -11.04 -6.28
N ALA A 38 -6.35 -11.65 -6.39
CA ALA A 38 -6.15 -13.08 -6.13
C ALA A 38 -6.48 -13.48 -4.67
N MET A 39 -6.35 -12.54 -3.73
CA MET A 39 -6.68 -12.75 -2.32
C MET A 39 -8.11 -12.33 -1.94
N GLU A 40 -8.87 -11.77 -2.88
CA GLU A 40 -10.21 -11.21 -2.64
C GLU A 40 -10.23 -10.21 -1.45
N CYS A 41 -9.20 -9.37 -1.35
CA CYS A 41 -9.06 -8.44 -0.22
C CYS A 41 -10.11 -7.32 -0.26
N SER A 42 -10.77 -7.09 0.89
CA SER A 42 -11.60 -5.90 1.13
C SER A 42 -10.78 -4.61 1.04
N GLU A 43 -11.40 -3.47 0.73
CA GLU A 43 -10.71 -2.17 0.57
C GLU A 43 -9.90 -1.75 1.81
N GLU A 44 -10.41 -2.03 3.02
CA GLU A 44 -9.70 -1.83 4.29
C GLU A 44 -8.47 -2.75 4.42
N GLY A 45 -8.58 -3.98 3.90
CA GLY A 45 -7.49 -4.95 3.79
C GLY A 45 -6.41 -4.47 2.82
N LYS A 46 -6.79 -4.00 1.62
CA LYS A 46 -5.87 -3.46 0.61
C LYS A 46 -5.03 -2.31 1.18
N THR A 47 -5.68 -1.40 1.90
CA THR A 47 -5.00 -0.27 2.54
C THR A 47 -3.96 -0.74 3.56
N THR A 48 -4.35 -1.69 4.43
CA THR A 48 -3.49 -2.25 5.47
C THR A 48 -2.32 -3.05 4.88
N LEU A 49 -2.58 -3.94 3.94
CA LEU A 49 -1.58 -4.78 3.29
C LEU A 49 -0.63 -3.98 2.40
N GLY A 50 -1.17 -3.03 1.64
CA GLY A 50 -0.37 -2.11 0.84
C GLY A 50 0.59 -1.30 1.70
N THR A 51 0.22 -0.98 2.94
CA THR A 51 1.14 -0.29 3.85
C THR A 51 2.33 -1.13 4.29
N TYR A 52 2.15 -2.45 4.41
CA TYR A 52 3.21 -3.36 4.87
C TYR A 52 4.37 -3.48 3.89
N VAL A 53 4.18 -3.11 2.63
CA VAL A 53 5.18 -3.23 1.55
C VAL A 53 5.79 -1.90 1.14
N LEU A 54 5.30 -0.80 1.71
CA LEU A 54 6.00 0.48 1.68
C LEU A 54 7.23 0.42 2.57
N ARG A 55 8.34 0.99 2.09
CA ARG A 55 9.62 1.07 2.78
C ARG A 55 10.08 2.52 2.82
N GLU A 56 10.92 2.84 3.80
CA GLU A 56 11.62 4.12 3.95
C GLU A 56 10.72 5.36 3.72
N GLU A 57 10.97 6.11 2.64
CA GLU A 57 10.26 7.36 2.35
C GLU A 57 8.80 7.15 1.98
N ALA A 58 8.47 6.06 1.28
CA ALA A 58 7.10 5.77 0.92
C ALA A 58 6.24 5.46 2.17
N ASN A 59 6.83 4.78 3.16
CA ASN A 59 6.17 4.54 4.45
C ASN A 59 5.98 5.86 5.23
N ASN A 60 6.97 6.75 5.20
CA ASN A 60 6.87 8.06 5.84
C ASN A 60 5.80 8.95 5.19
N TRP A 61 5.74 8.97 3.86
CA TRP A 61 4.68 9.65 3.11
C TRP A 61 3.30 9.12 3.49
N TRP A 62 3.13 7.80 3.49
CA TRP A 62 1.83 7.19 3.84
C TRP A 62 1.43 7.48 5.29
N LYS A 63 2.35 7.44 6.25
CA LYS A 63 2.04 7.80 7.64
C LYS A 63 1.53 9.25 7.77
N ASN A 64 2.15 10.17 7.04
CA ASN A 64 1.70 11.57 6.98
C ASN A 64 0.34 11.69 6.27
N ALA A 65 0.15 11.02 5.14
CA ALA A 65 -1.11 11.00 4.41
C ALA A 65 -2.25 10.42 5.27
N LYS A 66 -2.00 9.31 5.98
CA LYS A 66 -2.96 8.68 6.90
C LYS A 66 -3.35 9.60 8.05
N GLN A 67 -2.41 10.37 8.61
CA GLN A 67 -2.73 11.40 9.61
C GLN A 67 -3.63 12.50 9.04
N ARG A 68 -3.40 12.91 7.79
CA ARG A 68 -4.26 13.88 7.09
C ARG A 68 -5.65 13.32 6.78
N LEU A 69 -5.74 12.03 6.42
CA LEU A 69 -7.01 11.36 6.14
C LEU A 69 -7.82 11.08 7.42
N GLY A 70 -7.14 10.83 8.55
CA GLY A 70 -7.78 10.62 9.86
C GLY A 70 -8.19 11.90 10.59
N ALA A 71 -7.65 13.06 10.18
CA ALA A 71 -7.98 14.37 10.72
C ALA A 71 -8.83 15.16 9.72
N GLY A 72 -10.05 14.70 9.46
CA GLY A 72 -11.01 15.41 8.62
C GLY A 72 -10.72 15.29 7.13
N GLY A 73 -11.69 14.75 6.40
CA GLY A 73 -11.70 14.83 4.95
C GLY A 73 -11.49 16.27 4.49
N ILE A 74 -10.65 16.41 3.46
CA ILE A 74 -10.38 17.61 2.67
C ILE A 74 -9.54 18.68 3.39
N ALA A 75 -8.26 18.70 3.02
CA ALA A 75 -7.56 19.95 2.78
C ALA A 75 -6.50 19.73 1.70
N ILE A 76 -6.84 20.13 0.47
CA ILE A 76 -5.87 20.61 -0.51
C ILE A 76 -6.30 22.04 -0.88
N PRO A 77 -5.47 23.07 -0.63
CA PRO A 77 -5.65 24.39 -1.24
C PRO A 77 -5.41 24.35 -2.75
#